data_AF-A0A851KCU6-F1
#
_entry.id   AF-A0A851KCU6-F1
#
_cell.length_a   1.000
_cell.length_b   1.000
_cell.length_c   1.000
_cell.angle_alpha   90.00
_cell.angle_beta   90.00
_cell.angle_gamma   90.00
#
_symmetry.space_group_name_H-M   'P 1'
#
loop_
_entity.id
_entity.type
_entity.pdbx_description
1 polymer ?
#
loop_
_entity_poly.entity_id
_entity_poly.type
_entity_poly.pdbx_seq_one_letter_code
_entity_poly.pdbx_strand_id
1 'polypeptide(L)'
;DKEKQDFLHWFQIVTDAICWLFGGHIQLAACALQNDRFLQLLITDDVETAIIMMSVLHNILRINSSVLLQVEEEALHSVSYTHLDVYKLSSTTNPAVGSAATKLLLLVAKSCKQLVQLFTARYKGLKGLLSKQWTGKGFDREVNQLLDLLYLEQSSGKGEIQKQHEAACIIQAAWRGFKTRKRLKKLPQAVITLQRSFRAKREQELQHLTKQKEDEALKLQMQLQRQRAMRLFHERQLTLLEVVHASQVNKYMQEMEEKSALTIQRFWRGCRARRIFHQQKQSLKEYKAAACKFLEKRRRRRPLSPWKEPKGLTDEQRLALQQKVDDYIKLHPASQMTEEMSKELHMQAQAKLAQFLLRNRLDQRAAQRREALLAQINTDVELLMNAPGLAETTEKDFGAFMSRSIPVATKARQAHNTMLKYTRWPWWKKLGDEFMEDDVIPDDAINTELETLFIGGRK
;
A
#
# COMPACT_ATOMS: atom_id res chain seq x y z
N ASP A 1 -65.50 -52.15 -4.43
CA ASP A 1 -65.73 -51.01 -5.35
C ASP A 1 -66.98 -50.20 -5.04
N LYS A 2 -68.19 -50.80 -4.95
CA LYS A 2 -69.41 -50.06 -4.59
C LYS A 2 -69.34 -49.35 -3.22
N GLU A 3 -68.89 -50.05 -2.18
CA GLU A 3 -68.71 -49.44 -0.85
C GLU A 3 -67.69 -48.28 -0.85
N LYS A 4 -66.61 -48.39 -1.63
CA LYS A 4 -65.60 -47.31 -1.77
C LYS A 4 -66.22 -46.07 -2.44
N GLN A 5 -67.04 -46.27 -3.46
CA GLN A 5 -67.77 -45.19 -4.14
C GLN A 5 -68.82 -44.55 -3.23
N ASP A 6 -69.53 -45.34 -2.42
CA ASP A 6 -70.48 -44.83 -1.45
C ASP A 6 -69.77 -44.00 -0.37
N PHE A 7 -68.64 -44.48 0.17
CA PHE A 7 -67.82 -43.71 1.12
C PHE A 7 -67.29 -42.40 0.53
N LEU A 8 -66.85 -42.40 -0.73
CA LEU A 8 -66.41 -41.18 -1.42
C LEU A 8 -67.56 -40.22 -1.66
N HIS A 9 -68.76 -40.71 -1.93
CA HIS A 9 -69.95 -39.89 -2.07
C HIS A 9 -70.33 -39.21 -0.75
N TRP A 10 -70.34 -39.95 0.36
CA TRP A 10 -70.54 -39.38 1.70
C TRP A 10 -69.42 -38.39 2.08
N PHE A 11 -68.18 -38.70 1.72
CA PHE A 11 -67.05 -37.82 1.93
C PHE A 11 -67.16 -36.50 1.15
N GLN A 12 -67.63 -36.55 -0.11
CA GLN A 12 -67.93 -35.36 -0.92
C GLN A 12 -69.03 -34.52 -0.28
N ILE A 13 -70.13 -35.13 0.15
CA ILE A 13 -71.23 -34.41 0.82
C ILE A 13 -70.75 -33.69 2.09
N VAL A 14 -69.92 -34.35 2.90
CA VAL A 14 -69.36 -33.78 4.12
C VAL A 14 -68.38 -32.65 3.79
N THR A 15 -67.50 -32.84 2.82
CA THR A 15 -66.51 -31.82 2.41
C THR A 15 -67.17 -30.60 1.77
N ASP A 16 -68.25 -30.77 1.01
CA ASP A 16 -69.06 -29.69 0.46
C ASP A 16 -69.78 -28.91 1.57
N ALA A 17 -70.37 -29.59 2.55
CA ALA A 17 -70.96 -28.94 3.72
C ALA A 17 -69.93 -28.15 4.53
N ILE A 18 -68.71 -28.67 4.66
CA ILE A 18 -67.57 -27.98 5.28
C ILE A 18 -67.15 -26.74 4.46
N CYS A 19 -67.12 -26.83 3.13
CA CYS A 19 -66.85 -25.68 2.26
C CYS A 19 -67.90 -24.58 2.44
N TRP A 20 -69.17 -24.94 2.54
CA TRP A 20 -70.27 -24.01 2.84
C TRP A 20 -70.09 -23.35 4.21
N LEU A 21 -69.67 -24.10 5.22
CA LEU A 21 -69.39 -23.59 6.56
C LEU A 21 -68.22 -22.58 6.56
N PHE A 22 -67.14 -22.87 5.83
CA PHE A 22 -66.03 -21.94 5.66
C PHE A 22 -66.44 -20.67 4.89
N GLY A 23 -67.44 -20.77 4.01
CA GLY A 23 -68.06 -19.62 3.35
C GLY A 23 -68.74 -18.65 4.32
N GLY A 24 -69.37 -19.16 5.39
CA GLY A 24 -70.04 -18.34 6.41
C GLY A 24 -69.13 -17.87 7.55
N HIS A 25 -68.07 -18.63 7.87
CA HIS A 25 -67.21 -18.37 9.02
C HIS A 25 -65.72 -18.30 8.65
N ILE A 26 -65.26 -17.09 8.31
CA ILE A 26 -63.89 -16.76 7.90
C ILE A 26 -62.82 -17.22 8.92
N GLN A 27 -63.10 -17.16 10.21
CA GLN A 27 -62.13 -17.52 11.26
C GLN A 27 -61.82 -19.03 11.29
N LEU A 28 -62.76 -19.88 10.88
CA LEU A 28 -62.57 -21.33 10.84
C LEU A 28 -61.62 -21.76 9.71
N ALA A 29 -61.51 -20.96 8.66
CA ALA A 29 -60.57 -21.20 7.56
C ALA A 29 -59.10 -21.14 8.03
N ALA A 30 -58.77 -20.19 8.93
CA ALA A 30 -57.42 -20.10 9.49
C ALA A 30 -57.09 -21.32 10.37
N CYS A 31 -58.03 -21.76 11.22
CA CYS A 31 -57.86 -22.94 12.07
C CYS A 31 -57.77 -24.25 11.25
N ALA A 32 -58.53 -24.36 10.15
CA ALA A 32 -58.45 -25.50 9.24
C ALA A 32 -57.09 -25.58 8.54
N LEU A 33 -56.53 -24.43 8.15
CA LEU A 33 -55.20 -24.33 7.54
C LEU A 33 -54.04 -24.52 8.54
N GLN A 34 -54.29 -24.50 9.84
CA GLN A 34 -53.27 -24.81 10.86
C GLN A 34 -53.32 -26.27 11.34
N ASN A 35 -54.26 -27.08 10.84
CA ASN A 35 -54.49 -28.43 11.33
C ASN A 35 -53.63 -29.47 10.59
N ASP A 36 -52.74 -30.15 11.32
CA ASP A 36 -51.86 -31.21 10.79
C ASP A 36 -52.62 -32.37 10.13
N ARG A 37 -53.83 -32.71 10.60
CA ARG A 37 -54.60 -33.82 10.02
C ARG A 37 -55.16 -33.47 8.65
N PHE A 38 -55.49 -32.20 8.43
CA PHE A 38 -55.94 -31.70 7.12
C PHE A 38 -54.79 -31.77 6.11
N LEU A 39 -53.58 -31.40 6.54
CA LEU A 39 -52.35 -31.56 5.75
C LEU A 39 -52.01 -33.01 5.43
N GLN A 40 -52.21 -33.94 6.37
CA GLN A 40 -52.02 -35.37 6.13
C GLN A 40 -53.02 -35.93 5.11
N LEU A 41 -54.29 -35.48 5.14
CA LEU A 41 -55.30 -35.83 4.15
C LEU A 41 -54.96 -35.29 2.75
N LEU A 42 -54.20 -34.20 2.67
CA LEU A 42 -53.66 -33.69 1.42
C LEU A 42 -52.39 -34.42 0.96
N ILE A 43 -51.80 -35.34 1.74
CA ILE A 43 -50.62 -36.16 1.35
C ILE A 43 -51.04 -37.56 0.88
N THR A 44 -52.32 -37.93 0.97
CA THR A 44 -52.80 -39.28 0.62
C THR A 44 -52.51 -39.66 -0.84
N ASP A 45 -52.19 -40.94 -1.04
CA ASP A 45 -51.91 -41.55 -2.36
C ASP A 45 -53.17 -41.79 -3.20
N ASP A 46 -54.36 -41.75 -2.57
CA ASP A 46 -55.63 -41.91 -3.26
C ASP A 46 -56.01 -40.63 -4.02
N VAL A 47 -56.09 -40.76 -5.35
CA VAL A 47 -56.25 -39.67 -6.30
C VAL A 47 -57.55 -38.88 -6.08
N GLU A 48 -58.63 -39.57 -5.72
CA GLU A 48 -59.96 -38.97 -5.60
C GLU A 48 -60.09 -38.17 -4.30
N THR A 49 -59.65 -38.72 -3.18
CA THR A 49 -59.54 -37.96 -1.91
C THR A 49 -58.61 -36.77 -2.03
N ALA A 50 -57.46 -36.92 -2.71
CA ALA A 50 -56.54 -35.82 -2.99
C ALA A 50 -57.19 -34.66 -3.76
N ILE A 51 -57.99 -34.97 -4.80
CA ILE A 51 -58.69 -33.96 -5.61
C ILE A 51 -59.75 -33.25 -4.77
N ILE A 52 -60.55 -34.00 -4.01
CA ILE A 52 -61.59 -33.43 -3.14
C ILE A 52 -60.95 -32.48 -2.11
N MET A 53 -59.87 -32.89 -1.45
CA MET A 53 -59.16 -32.03 -0.50
C MET A 53 -58.51 -30.80 -1.14
N MET A 54 -57.96 -30.93 -2.35
CA MET A 54 -57.46 -29.79 -3.14
C MET A 54 -58.59 -28.83 -3.53
N SER A 55 -59.80 -29.32 -3.82
CA SER A 55 -60.97 -28.45 -4.08
C SER A 55 -61.45 -27.72 -2.83
N VAL A 56 -61.37 -28.35 -1.65
CA VAL A 56 -61.65 -27.70 -0.36
C VAL A 56 -60.67 -26.56 -0.11
N LEU A 57 -59.36 -26.81 -0.29
CA LEU A 57 -58.33 -25.77 -0.25
C LEU A 57 -58.59 -24.65 -1.26
N HIS A 58 -58.97 -25.01 -2.48
CA HIS A 58 -59.25 -24.06 -3.55
C HIS A 58 -60.41 -23.13 -3.18
N ASN A 59 -61.47 -23.69 -2.58
CA ASN A 59 -62.62 -22.93 -2.11
C ASN A 59 -62.26 -22.04 -0.92
N ILE A 60 -61.48 -22.53 0.04
CA ILE A 60 -61.00 -21.73 1.17
C ILE A 60 -60.20 -20.51 0.68
N LEU A 61 -59.24 -20.71 -0.22
CA LEU A 61 -58.38 -19.65 -0.77
C LEU A 61 -59.13 -18.69 -1.69
N ARG A 62 -60.16 -19.18 -2.41
CA ARG A 62 -61.00 -18.36 -3.28
C ARG A 62 -61.93 -17.45 -2.49
N ILE A 63 -62.52 -17.95 -1.40
CA ILE A 63 -63.45 -17.20 -0.56
C ILE A 63 -62.68 -16.19 0.29
N ASN A 64 -61.48 -16.53 0.74
CA ASN A 64 -60.70 -15.62 1.56
C ASN A 64 -59.18 -15.66 1.25
N SER A 65 -58.75 -14.78 0.36
CA SER A 65 -57.34 -14.63 -0.01
C SER A 65 -56.48 -13.97 1.08
N SER A 66 -57.09 -13.32 2.09
CA SER A 66 -56.36 -12.64 3.16
C SER A 66 -55.98 -13.56 4.33
N VAL A 67 -56.52 -14.78 4.40
CA VAL A 67 -56.11 -15.80 5.40
C VAL A 67 -54.63 -16.12 5.26
N LEU A 68 -54.10 -16.10 4.03
CA LEU A 68 -52.67 -16.31 3.75
C LEU A 68 -51.75 -15.22 4.32
N LEU A 69 -52.29 -14.05 4.70
CA LEU A 69 -51.54 -12.98 5.37
C LEU A 69 -51.72 -13.02 6.91
N GLN A 70 -52.78 -13.68 7.40
CA GLN A 70 -53.08 -13.84 8.82
C GLN A 70 -52.39 -15.05 9.45
N VAL A 71 -52.00 -16.03 8.64
CA VAL A 71 -51.15 -17.15 9.09
C VAL A 71 -49.73 -16.62 9.30
N GLU A 72 -49.22 -16.80 10.53
CA GLU A 72 -47.92 -16.33 11.01
C GLU A 72 -46.76 -16.74 10.08
N GLU A 73 -45.75 -15.88 9.90
CA GLU A 73 -44.59 -16.14 9.01
C GLU A 73 -43.90 -17.48 9.35
N GLU A 74 -43.89 -17.90 10.62
CA GLU A 74 -43.32 -19.19 11.05
C GLU A 74 -44.14 -20.42 10.61
N ALA A 75 -45.47 -20.30 10.48
CA ALA A 75 -46.38 -21.32 9.94
C ALA A 75 -46.47 -21.29 8.40
N LEU A 76 -46.08 -20.18 7.77
CA LEU A 76 -45.85 -20.10 6.31
C LEU A 76 -44.47 -20.66 5.93
N HIS A 77 -43.48 -20.55 6.83
CA HIS A 77 -42.12 -21.01 6.62
C HIS A 77 -41.91 -22.48 6.97
N SER A 78 -42.60 -22.97 8.00
CA SER A 78 -42.64 -24.37 8.37
C SER A 78 -44.00 -24.95 7.97
N VAL A 79 -43.97 -26.03 7.19
CA VAL A 79 -45.10 -26.95 7.02
C VAL A 79 -46.17 -26.51 5.99
N SER A 80 -45.85 -26.88 4.76
CA SER A 80 -46.64 -27.86 3.99
C SER A 80 -47.42 -27.39 2.77
N TYR A 81 -48.23 -26.33 2.74
CA TYR A 81 -49.15 -26.17 1.58
C TYR A 81 -48.45 -25.96 0.22
N THR A 82 -47.45 -25.08 0.20
CA THR A 82 -46.68 -24.78 -1.02
C THR A 82 -45.69 -25.90 -1.36
N HIS A 83 -45.12 -26.53 -0.35
CA HIS A 83 -44.30 -27.74 -0.51
C HIS A 83 -45.13 -28.92 -1.03
N LEU A 84 -46.38 -29.04 -0.60
CA LEU A 84 -47.28 -30.16 -0.88
C LEU A 84 -47.87 -30.07 -2.28
N ASP A 85 -48.25 -28.88 -2.74
CA ASP A 85 -48.73 -28.68 -4.11
C ASP A 85 -47.58 -28.89 -5.12
N VAL A 86 -46.37 -28.38 -4.82
CA VAL A 86 -45.18 -28.61 -5.66
C VAL A 86 -44.72 -30.07 -5.58
N TYR A 87 -44.83 -30.72 -4.41
CA TYR A 87 -44.53 -32.14 -4.23
C TYR A 87 -45.51 -33.01 -5.03
N LYS A 88 -46.83 -32.75 -4.95
CA LYS A 88 -47.84 -33.45 -5.75
C LYS A 88 -47.69 -33.23 -7.25
N LEU A 89 -47.25 -32.04 -7.68
CA LEU A 89 -46.89 -31.77 -9.07
C LEU A 89 -45.62 -32.51 -9.53
N SER A 90 -44.75 -32.90 -8.61
CA SER A 90 -43.55 -33.68 -8.90
C SER A 90 -43.76 -35.20 -8.81
N SER A 91 -44.68 -35.66 -7.96
CA SER A 91 -44.92 -37.08 -7.69
C SER A 91 -46.04 -37.70 -8.52
N THR A 92 -46.99 -36.92 -9.03
CA THR A 92 -48.16 -37.45 -9.76
C THR A 92 -48.04 -37.27 -11.28
N THR A 93 -48.50 -38.27 -12.04
CA THR A 93 -48.59 -38.23 -13.52
C THR A 93 -50.01 -37.92 -14.02
N ASN A 94 -51.00 -37.91 -13.12
CA ASN A 94 -52.41 -37.73 -13.45
C ASN A 94 -52.73 -36.25 -13.79
N PRO A 95 -53.30 -35.96 -14.98
CA PRO A 95 -53.64 -34.60 -15.39
C PRO A 95 -54.66 -33.90 -14.48
N ALA A 96 -55.59 -34.62 -13.85
CA ALA A 96 -56.60 -34.02 -12.98
C ALA A 96 -56.00 -33.44 -11.69
N VAL A 97 -55.05 -34.17 -11.09
CA VAL A 97 -54.31 -33.74 -9.90
C VAL A 97 -53.37 -32.58 -10.23
N GLY A 98 -52.65 -32.65 -11.37
CA GLY A 98 -51.80 -31.57 -11.83
C GLY A 98 -52.56 -30.28 -12.13
N SER A 99 -53.76 -30.37 -12.73
CA SER A 99 -54.66 -29.23 -12.94
C SER A 99 -55.11 -28.61 -11.61
N ALA A 100 -55.50 -29.41 -10.62
CA ALA A 100 -55.92 -28.90 -9.32
C ALA A 100 -54.78 -28.18 -8.59
N ALA A 101 -53.58 -28.77 -8.56
CA ALA A 101 -52.41 -28.19 -7.92
C ALA A 101 -51.89 -26.92 -8.64
N THR A 102 -51.89 -26.88 -9.97
CA THR A 102 -51.52 -25.66 -10.72
C THR A 102 -52.51 -24.52 -10.52
N LYS A 103 -53.82 -24.81 -10.44
CA LYS A 103 -54.85 -23.82 -10.11
C LYS A 103 -54.71 -23.26 -8.69
N LEU A 104 -54.36 -24.11 -7.73
CA LEU A 104 -54.05 -23.69 -6.36
C LEU A 104 -52.82 -22.78 -6.31
N LEU A 105 -51.70 -23.20 -6.93
CA LEU A 105 -50.48 -22.39 -7.00
C LEU A 105 -50.71 -21.05 -7.71
N LEU A 106 -51.53 -21.03 -8.76
CA LEU A 106 -51.89 -19.79 -9.46
C LEU A 106 -52.70 -18.84 -8.58
N LEU A 107 -53.64 -19.36 -7.78
CA LEU A 107 -54.39 -18.55 -6.82
C LEU A 107 -53.47 -17.97 -5.74
N VAL A 108 -52.57 -18.79 -5.18
CA VAL A 108 -51.59 -18.35 -4.18
C VAL A 108 -50.63 -17.29 -4.75
N ALA A 109 -50.19 -17.48 -5.99
CA ALA A 109 -49.32 -16.53 -6.68
C ALA A 109 -50.02 -15.18 -6.98
N LYS A 110 -51.33 -15.21 -7.26
CA LYS A 110 -52.13 -14.00 -7.47
C LYS A 110 -52.44 -13.26 -6.16
N SER A 111 -52.61 -13.98 -5.05
CA SER A 111 -52.96 -13.38 -3.76
C SER A 111 -51.77 -12.74 -3.04
N CYS A 112 -50.55 -13.30 -3.14
CA CYS A 112 -49.39 -12.81 -2.38
C CYS A 112 -48.09 -12.76 -3.22
N LYS A 113 -47.58 -11.53 -3.49
CA LYS A 113 -46.29 -11.33 -4.19
C LYS A 113 -45.07 -11.84 -3.41
N GLN A 114 -45.09 -11.77 -2.08
CA GLN A 114 -44.01 -12.29 -1.23
C GLN A 114 -43.85 -13.81 -1.34
N LEU A 115 -44.94 -14.56 -1.52
CA LEU A 115 -44.88 -16.01 -1.73
C LEU A 115 -44.33 -16.39 -3.11
N VAL A 116 -44.52 -15.54 -4.12
CA VAL A 116 -43.93 -15.70 -5.45
C VAL A 116 -42.39 -15.60 -5.38
N GLN A 117 -41.87 -14.69 -4.56
CA GLN A 117 -40.43 -14.59 -4.29
C GLN A 117 -39.89 -15.86 -3.61
N LEU A 118 -40.64 -16.43 -2.65
CA LEU A 118 -40.27 -17.69 -2.02
C LEU A 118 -40.30 -18.88 -3.01
N PHE A 119 -41.25 -18.93 -3.95
CA PHE A 119 -41.30 -19.96 -4.99
C PHE A 119 -40.06 -19.93 -5.87
N THR A 120 -39.66 -18.75 -6.33
CA THR A 120 -38.48 -18.59 -7.20
C THR A 120 -37.16 -18.86 -6.47
N ALA A 121 -37.08 -18.55 -5.18
CA ALA A 121 -35.90 -18.80 -4.35
C ALA A 121 -35.73 -20.28 -3.96
N ARG A 122 -36.81 -20.95 -3.53
CA ARG A 122 -36.78 -22.34 -3.04
C ARG A 122 -36.85 -23.40 -4.14
N TYR A 123 -37.61 -23.17 -5.22
CA TYR A 123 -37.81 -24.15 -6.28
C TYR A 123 -37.31 -23.67 -7.63
N LYS A 124 -35.98 -23.65 -7.80
CA LYS A 124 -35.34 -23.33 -9.08
C LYS A 124 -35.81 -24.24 -10.24
N GLY A 125 -36.29 -25.45 -9.94
CA GLY A 125 -36.82 -26.42 -10.90
C GLY A 125 -38.31 -26.26 -11.26
N LEU A 126 -39.09 -25.46 -10.52
CA LEU A 126 -40.55 -25.34 -10.73
C LEU A 126 -40.89 -24.82 -12.13
N LYS A 127 -40.15 -23.83 -12.62
CA LYS A 127 -40.29 -23.31 -14.00
C LYS A 127 -40.09 -24.42 -15.04
N GLY A 128 -39.08 -25.27 -14.82
CA GLY A 128 -38.76 -26.39 -15.71
C GLY A 128 -39.77 -27.54 -15.62
N LEU A 129 -40.32 -27.81 -14.43
CA LEU A 129 -41.38 -28.82 -14.25
C LEU A 129 -42.66 -28.39 -14.95
N LEU A 130 -43.09 -27.15 -14.76
CA LEU A 130 -44.27 -26.59 -15.42
C LEU A 130 -44.11 -26.57 -16.94
N SER A 131 -42.94 -26.15 -17.45
CA SER A 131 -42.70 -26.04 -18.89
C SER A 131 -42.43 -27.38 -19.60
N LYS A 132 -42.04 -28.44 -18.89
CA LYS A 132 -41.67 -29.74 -19.51
C LYS A 132 -42.66 -30.86 -19.24
N GLN A 133 -43.28 -30.90 -18.06
CA GLN A 133 -44.10 -32.04 -17.65
C GLN A 133 -45.60 -31.79 -17.77
N TRP A 134 -46.04 -30.54 -17.83
CA TRP A 134 -47.45 -30.17 -17.73
C TRP A 134 -48.00 -29.37 -18.91
N THR A 135 -47.13 -28.89 -19.81
CA THR A 135 -47.52 -28.30 -21.10
C THR A 135 -48.11 -29.38 -22.02
N GLY A 136 -49.32 -29.16 -22.53
CA GLY A 136 -50.03 -30.06 -23.46
C GLY A 136 -50.99 -31.07 -22.80
N LYS A 137 -51.24 -30.95 -21.49
CA LYS A 137 -52.13 -31.87 -20.73
C LYS A 137 -53.54 -31.31 -20.46
N GLY A 138 -53.94 -30.23 -21.13
CA GLY A 138 -55.32 -29.70 -21.12
C GLY A 138 -55.62 -28.53 -20.17
N PHE A 139 -54.59 -27.93 -19.54
CA PHE A 139 -54.72 -26.76 -18.64
C PHE A 139 -53.58 -25.74 -18.84
N ASP A 140 -53.16 -25.55 -20.08
CA ASP A 140 -52.01 -24.71 -20.46
C ASP A 140 -52.19 -23.22 -20.13
N ARG A 141 -53.45 -22.75 -20.06
CA ARG A 141 -53.77 -21.36 -19.73
C ARG A 141 -53.30 -21.02 -18.31
N GLU A 142 -53.57 -21.91 -17.35
CA GLU A 142 -53.19 -21.76 -15.95
C GLU A 142 -51.67 -21.88 -15.76
N VAL A 143 -51.04 -22.81 -16.50
CA VAL A 143 -49.58 -22.99 -16.50
C VAL A 143 -48.87 -21.74 -17.03
N ASN A 144 -49.34 -21.18 -18.15
CA ASN A 144 -48.74 -19.99 -18.76
C ASN A 144 -48.89 -18.74 -17.87
N GLN A 145 -50.08 -18.53 -17.27
CA GLN A 145 -50.30 -17.43 -16.33
C GLN A 145 -49.38 -17.51 -15.11
N LEU A 146 -49.12 -18.72 -14.61
CA LEU A 146 -48.20 -18.92 -13.50
C LEU A 146 -46.74 -18.65 -13.93
N LEU A 147 -46.35 -19.08 -15.13
CA LEU A 147 -45.01 -18.83 -15.69
C LEU A 147 -44.74 -17.34 -15.89
N ASP A 148 -45.69 -16.58 -16.43
CA ASP A 148 -45.53 -15.13 -16.66
C ASP A 148 -45.26 -14.37 -15.36
N LEU A 149 -46.01 -14.68 -14.29
CA LEU A 149 -45.80 -14.10 -12.96
C LEU A 149 -44.40 -14.44 -12.41
N LEU A 150 -43.92 -15.66 -12.63
CA LEU A 150 -42.60 -16.09 -12.18
C LEU A 150 -41.44 -15.48 -13.00
N TYR A 151 -41.67 -15.01 -14.24
CA TYR A 151 -40.66 -14.37 -15.08
C TYR A 151 -40.57 -12.84 -14.89
N LEU A 152 -41.69 -12.16 -14.63
CA LEU A 152 -41.74 -10.70 -14.50
C LEU A 152 -40.87 -10.16 -13.35
N GLU A 153 -40.80 -10.90 -12.24
CA GLU A 153 -40.07 -10.51 -11.01
C GLU A 153 -38.54 -10.49 -11.19
N GLN A 154 -38.00 -11.26 -12.13
CA GLN A 154 -36.54 -11.37 -12.36
C GLN A 154 -35.92 -10.13 -13.01
N SER A 155 -36.74 -9.20 -13.52
CA SER A 155 -36.30 -7.99 -14.22
C SER A 155 -35.97 -6.81 -13.30
N SER A 156 -36.54 -6.77 -12.08
CA SER A 156 -36.42 -5.61 -11.16
C SER A 156 -35.01 -5.44 -10.59
N GLY A 157 -34.27 -6.53 -10.35
CA GLY A 157 -32.91 -6.48 -9.80
C GLY A 157 -31.85 -5.92 -10.75
N LYS A 158 -32.06 -5.98 -12.07
CA LYS A 158 -31.08 -5.48 -13.06
C LYS A 158 -31.03 -3.95 -13.11
N GLY A 159 -32.17 -3.27 -12.90
CA GLY A 159 -32.23 -1.81 -12.92
C GLY A 159 -31.49 -1.15 -11.76
N GLU A 160 -31.53 -1.77 -10.57
CA GLU A 160 -30.88 -1.23 -9.37
C GLU A 160 -29.35 -1.30 -9.48
N ILE A 161 -28.81 -2.40 -10.00
CA ILE A 161 -27.37 -2.59 -10.23
C ILE A 161 -26.85 -1.57 -11.25
N GLN A 162 -27.62 -1.28 -12.31
CA GLN A 162 -27.25 -0.30 -13.32
C GLN A 162 -27.13 1.11 -12.72
N LYS A 163 -28.09 1.53 -11.89
CA LYS A 163 -28.06 2.82 -11.19
C LYS A 163 -26.87 2.94 -10.23
N GLN A 164 -26.55 1.88 -9.50
CA GLN A 164 -25.38 1.85 -8.63
C GLN A 164 -24.07 1.97 -9.43
N HIS A 165 -23.99 1.33 -10.59
CA HIS A 165 -22.84 1.44 -11.48
C HIS A 165 -22.68 2.86 -12.04
N GLU A 166 -23.77 3.48 -12.50
CA GLU A 166 -23.76 4.88 -12.98
C GLU A 166 -23.32 5.85 -11.89
N ALA A 167 -23.85 5.71 -10.67
CA ALA A 167 -23.43 6.51 -9.53
C ALA A 167 -21.94 6.32 -9.21
N ALA A 168 -21.44 5.08 -9.23
CA ALA A 168 -20.02 4.78 -9.05
C ALA A 168 -19.16 5.43 -10.14
N CYS A 169 -19.58 5.38 -11.42
CA CYS A 169 -18.87 6.02 -12.52
C CYS A 169 -18.76 7.55 -12.34
N ILE A 170 -19.82 8.22 -11.88
CA ILE A 170 -19.80 9.67 -11.62
C ILE A 170 -18.80 10.01 -10.50
N ILE A 171 -18.83 9.27 -9.40
CA ILE A 171 -17.91 9.48 -8.28
C ILE A 171 -16.46 9.23 -8.73
N GLN A 172 -16.22 8.16 -9.48
CA GLN A 172 -14.90 7.84 -10.02
C GLN A 172 -14.40 8.91 -10.99
N ALA A 173 -15.25 9.42 -11.89
CA ALA A 173 -14.90 10.49 -12.82
C ALA A 173 -14.56 11.79 -12.07
N ALA A 174 -15.37 12.15 -11.07
CA ALA A 174 -15.12 13.32 -10.23
C ALA A 174 -13.79 13.22 -9.46
N TRP A 175 -13.50 12.05 -8.88
CA TRP A 175 -12.24 11.79 -8.17
C TRP A 175 -11.03 11.82 -9.10
N ARG A 176 -11.11 11.18 -10.28
CA ARG A 176 -10.05 11.23 -11.31
C ARG A 176 -9.77 12.68 -11.72
N GLY A 177 -10.82 13.47 -11.98
CA GLY A 177 -10.69 14.90 -12.29
C GLY A 177 -10.08 15.72 -11.15
N PHE A 178 -10.48 15.46 -9.90
CA PHE A 178 -9.89 16.11 -8.73
C PHE A 178 -8.39 15.79 -8.59
N LYS A 179 -7.99 14.52 -8.76
CA LYS A 179 -6.60 14.07 -8.69
C LYS A 179 -5.75 14.80 -9.74
N THR A 180 -6.23 14.87 -10.99
CA THR A 180 -5.54 15.59 -12.08
C THR A 180 -5.40 17.07 -11.79
N ARG A 181 -6.48 17.75 -11.37
CA ARG A 181 -6.44 19.19 -11.01
C ARG A 181 -5.49 19.46 -9.84
N LYS A 182 -5.44 18.58 -8.84
CA LYS A 182 -4.49 18.68 -7.71
C LYS A 182 -3.05 18.54 -8.17
N ARG A 183 -2.75 17.65 -9.13
CA ARG A 183 -1.41 17.52 -9.73
C ARG A 183 -1.04 18.75 -10.54
N LEU A 184 -1.93 19.23 -11.40
CA LEU A 184 -1.72 20.42 -12.23
C LEU A 184 -1.45 21.67 -11.37
N LYS A 185 -2.18 21.87 -10.27
CA LYS A 185 -1.92 22.97 -9.33
C LYS A 185 -0.51 22.93 -8.70
N LYS A 186 0.12 21.75 -8.60
CA LYS A 186 1.47 21.60 -8.03
C LYS A 186 2.60 21.80 -9.05
N LEU A 187 2.32 21.65 -10.35
CA LEU A 187 3.34 21.78 -11.40
C LEU A 187 4.01 23.17 -11.44
N PRO A 188 3.28 24.30 -11.36
CA PRO A 188 3.90 25.62 -11.34
C PRO A 188 4.92 25.77 -10.21
N GLN A 189 4.62 25.24 -9.01
CA GLN A 189 5.55 25.30 -7.89
C GLN A 189 6.83 24.49 -8.15
N ALA A 190 6.70 23.31 -8.76
CA ALA A 190 7.85 22.50 -9.15
C ALA A 190 8.72 23.22 -10.20
N VAL A 191 8.09 23.82 -11.22
CA VAL A 191 8.78 24.60 -12.26
C VAL A 191 9.49 25.82 -11.66
N ILE A 192 8.83 26.58 -10.77
CA ILE A 192 9.43 27.73 -10.09
C ILE A 192 10.64 27.27 -9.25
N THR A 193 10.54 26.14 -8.58
CA THR A 193 11.62 25.61 -7.74
C THR A 193 12.83 25.21 -8.60
N LEU A 194 12.59 24.55 -9.74
CA LEU A 194 13.62 24.21 -10.72
C LEU A 194 14.26 25.47 -11.34
N GLN A 195 13.46 26.45 -11.73
CA GLN A 195 13.96 27.72 -12.27
C GLN A 195 14.81 28.47 -11.24
N ARG A 196 14.40 28.49 -9.96
CA ARG A 196 15.17 29.09 -8.87
C ARG A 196 16.50 28.37 -8.64
N SER A 197 16.50 27.04 -8.60
CA SER A 197 17.74 26.28 -8.40
C SER A 197 18.70 26.44 -9.59
N PHE A 198 18.18 26.46 -10.81
CA PHE A 198 18.98 26.72 -12.02
C PHE A 198 19.61 28.12 -12.00
N ARG A 199 18.83 29.15 -11.68
CA ARG A 199 19.35 30.53 -11.58
C ARG A 199 20.42 30.66 -10.50
N ALA A 200 20.18 30.08 -9.33
CA ALA A 200 21.15 30.09 -8.23
C ALA A 200 22.45 29.35 -8.59
N LYS A 201 22.36 28.17 -9.24
CA LYS A 201 23.53 27.43 -9.72
C LYS A 201 24.33 28.24 -10.73
N ARG A 202 23.64 28.84 -11.71
CA ARG A 202 24.28 29.69 -12.72
C ARG A 202 24.97 30.91 -12.11
N GLU A 203 24.35 31.54 -11.12
CA GLU A 203 24.95 32.67 -10.40
C GLU A 203 26.20 32.25 -9.62
N GLN A 204 26.15 31.10 -8.93
CA GLN A 204 27.31 30.54 -8.22
C GLN A 204 28.46 30.22 -9.17
N GLU A 205 28.19 29.59 -10.32
CA GLU A 205 29.20 29.29 -11.33
C GLU A 205 29.85 30.57 -11.86
N LEU A 206 29.06 31.60 -12.18
CA LEU A 206 29.58 32.90 -12.60
C LEU A 206 30.45 33.53 -11.52
N GLN A 207 30.00 33.56 -10.26
CA GLN A 207 30.80 34.09 -9.14
C GLN A 207 32.10 33.29 -8.92
N HIS A 208 32.08 31.99 -9.13
CA HIS A 208 33.28 31.16 -9.03
C HIS A 208 34.28 31.49 -10.12
N LEU A 209 33.81 31.66 -11.36
CA LEU A 209 34.63 32.04 -12.50
C LEU A 209 35.20 33.46 -12.34
N THR A 210 34.42 34.42 -11.85
CA THR A 210 34.94 35.78 -11.61
C THR A 210 36.00 35.77 -10.53
N LYS A 211 35.78 35.08 -9.41
CA LYS A 211 36.79 34.94 -8.35
C LYS A 211 38.06 34.26 -8.84
N GLN A 212 37.95 33.21 -9.66
CA GLN A 212 39.13 32.56 -10.26
C GLN A 212 39.93 33.54 -11.13
N LYS A 213 39.25 34.32 -11.98
CA LYS A 213 39.91 35.35 -12.79
C LYS A 213 40.56 36.45 -11.95
N GLU A 214 39.88 36.90 -10.89
CA GLU A 214 40.42 37.88 -9.94
C GLU A 214 41.66 37.33 -9.22
N ASP A 215 41.62 36.09 -8.76
CA ASP A 215 42.75 35.41 -8.11
C ASP A 215 43.94 35.23 -9.06
N GLU A 216 43.68 34.87 -10.32
CA GLU A 216 44.70 34.76 -11.37
C GLU A 216 45.32 36.12 -11.69
N ALA A 217 44.50 37.16 -11.85
CA ALA A 217 44.97 38.52 -12.06
C ALA A 217 45.83 39.01 -10.90
N LEU A 218 45.42 38.73 -9.66
CA LEU A 218 46.19 39.07 -8.46
C LEU A 218 47.52 38.32 -8.42
N LYS A 219 47.55 37.02 -8.75
CA LYS A 219 48.80 36.24 -8.84
C LYS A 219 49.75 36.83 -9.87
N LEU A 220 49.27 37.18 -11.05
CA LEU A 220 50.07 37.82 -12.09
C LEU A 220 50.60 39.19 -11.62
N GLN A 221 49.76 39.99 -10.97
CA GLN A 221 50.17 41.29 -10.42
C GLN A 221 51.27 41.12 -9.35
N MET A 222 51.13 40.16 -8.44
CA MET A 222 52.13 39.86 -7.42
C MET A 222 53.44 39.36 -8.03
N GLN A 223 53.38 38.53 -9.08
CA GLN A 223 54.56 38.08 -9.81
C GLN A 223 55.29 39.26 -10.48
N LEU A 224 54.56 40.15 -11.15
CA LEU A 224 55.13 41.35 -11.76
C LEU A 224 55.76 42.27 -10.72
N GLN A 225 55.09 42.48 -9.59
CA GLN A 225 55.65 43.26 -8.47
C GLN A 225 56.94 42.64 -7.95
N ARG A 226 56.97 41.31 -7.75
CA ARG A 226 58.17 40.59 -7.34
C ARG A 226 59.30 40.74 -8.35
N GLN A 227 59.03 40.57 -9.64
CA GLN A 227 60.03 40.75 -10.71
C GLN A 227 60.57 42.19 -10.75
N ARG A 228 59.71 43.20 -10.59
CA ARG A 228 60.15 44.61 -10.52
C ARG A 228 61.01 44.86 -9.29
N ALA A 229 60.62 44.36 -8.12
CA ALA A 229 61.40 44.48 -6.90
C ALA A 229 62.76 43.78 -7.01
N MET A 230 62.82 42.59 -7.62
CA MET A 230 64.07 41.90 -7.89
C MET A 230 64.98 42.69 -8.84
N ARG A 231 64.44 43.22 -9.93
CA ARG A 231 65.19 44.09 -10.87
C ARG A 231 65.79 45.30 -10.15
N LEU A 232 64.95 46.05 -9.42
CA LEU A 232 65.40 47.21 -8.64
C LEU A 232 66.46 46.84 -7.59
N PHE A 233 66.34 45.66 -6.97
CA PHE A 233 67.33 45.16 -6.03
C PHE A 233 68.68 44.88 -6.72
N HIS A 234 68.66 44.20 -7.88
CA HIS A 234 69.87 43.92 -8.64
C HIS A 234 70.54 45.19 -9.17
N GLU A 235 69.76 46.15 -9.69
CA GLU A 235 70.27 47.46 -10.12
C GLU A 235 70.98 48.18 -8.96
N ARG A 236 70.37 48.23 -7.77
CA ARG A 236 71.01 48.83 -6.59
C ARG A 236 72.29 48.12 -6.20
N GLN A 237 72.32 46.78 -6.25
CA GLN A 237 73.53 46.00 -5.96
C GLN A 237 74.65 46.32 -6.95
N LEU A 238 74.36 46.42 -8.25
CA LEU A 238 75.34 46.80 -9.28
C LEU A 238 75.88 48.21 -9.04
N THR A 239 75.01 49.20 -8.80
CA THR A 239 75.46 50.57 -8.52
C THR A 239 76.35 50.67 -7.28
N LEU A 240 76.09 49.86 -6.25
CA LEU A 240 76.94 49.81 -5.06
C LEU A 240 78.31 49.19 -5.37
N LEU A 241 78.34 48.10 -6.16
CA LEU A 241 79.59 47.47 -6.57
C LEU A 241 80.45 48.37 -7.45
N GLU A 242 79.84 49.22 -8.29
CA GLU A 242 80.55 50.23 -9.10
C GLU A 242 81.25 51.30 -8.25
N VAL A 243 80.71 51.63 -7.07
CA VAL A 243 81.24 52.67 -6.17
C VAL A 243 82.27 52.11 -5.18
N VAL A 244 82.22 50.82 -4.84
CA VAL A 244 83.13 50.20 -3.86
C VAL A 244 84.52 49.98 -4.47
N HIS A 245 85.56 50.40 -3.74
CA HIS A 245 86.95 50.19 -4.14
C HIS A 245 87.32 48.70 -4.17
N ALA A 246 88.07 48.27 -5.20
CA ALA A 246 88.39 46.86 -5.47
C ALA A 246 88.97 46.08 -4.28
N SER A 247 89.77 46.73 -3.42
CA SER A 247 90.34 46.09 -2.23
C SER A 247 89.32 45.78 -1.12
N GLN A 248 88.15 46.43 -1.13
CA GLN A 248 87.12 46.30 -0.10
C GLN A 248 85.94 45.41 -0.53
N VAL A 249 85.87 45.02 -1.81
CA VAL A 249 84.77 44.21 -2.37
C VAL A 249 84.62 42.88 -1.64
N ASN A 250 85.73 42.17 -1.35
CA ASN A 250 85.67 40.87 -0.67
C ASN A 250 85.07 40.98 0.74
N LYS A 251 85.43 42.03 1.50
CA LYS A 251 84.88 42.27 2.83
C LYS A 251 83.37 42.56 2.76
N TYR A 252 82.95 43.40 1.80
CA TYR A 252 81.54 43.69 1.57
C TYR A 252 80.73 42.44 1.18
N MET A 253 81.27 41.59 0.30
CA MET A 253 80.62 40.34 -0.12
C MET A 253 80.43 39.39 1.07
N GLN A 254 81.45 39.23 1.92
CA GLN A 254 81.37 38.41 3.13
C GLN A 254 80.29 38.92 4.10
N GLU A 255 80.19 40.23 4.33
CA GLU A 255 79.14 40.83 5.15
C GLU A 255 77.73 40.61 4.57
N MET A 256 77.58 40.62 3.24
CA MET A 256 76.30 40.32 2.57
C MET A 256 75.91 38.85 2.70
N GLU A 257 76.87 37.94 2.54
CA GLU A 257 76.68 36.51 2.74
C GLU A 257 76.20 36.21 4.17
N GLU A 258 76.86 36.78 5.18
CA GLU A 258 76.46 36.63 6.58
C GLU A 258 75.03 37.15 6.83
N LYS A 259 74.69 38.35 6.34
CA LYS A 259 73.33 38.91 6.46
C LYS A 259 72.28 38.04 5.75
N SER A 260 72.62 37.48 4.59
CA SER A 260 71.75 36.58 3.84
C SER A 260 71.53 35.26 4.59
N ALA A 261 72.59 34.67 5.14
CA ALA A 261 72.53 33.45 5.94
C ALA A 261 71.66 33.65 7.18
N LEU A 262 71.82 34.77 7.90
CA LEU A 262 70.98 35.11 9.05
C LEU A 262 69.50 35.26 8.66
N THR A 263 69.22 35.87 7.50
CA THR A 263 67.86 36.03 6.99
C THR A 263 67.22 34.67 6.66
N ILE A 264 67.95 33.81 5.94
CA ILE A 264 67.50 32.46 5.59
C ILE A 264 67.26 31.63 6.85
N GLN A 265 68.19 31.64 7.80
CA GLN A 265 68.07 30.93 9.06
C GLN A 265 66.86 31.42 9.88
N ARG A 266 66.64 32.74 9.95
CA ARG A 266 65.47 33.33 10.62
C ARG A 266 64.16 32.86 9.97
N PHE A 267 64.07 32.91 8.64
CA PHE A 267 62.88 32.43 7.91
C PHE A 267 62.67 30.93 8.09
N TRP A 268 63.72 30.13 8.04
CA TRP A 268 63.65 28.67 8.24
C TRP A 268 63.15 28.32 9.64
N ARG A 269 63.69 28.96 10.68
CA ARG A 269 63.22 28.78 12.07
C ARG A 269 61.73 29.10 12.19
N GLY A 270 61.28 30.19 11.56
CA GLY A 270 59.86 30.56 11.50
C GLY A 270 58.99 29.56 10.74
N CYS A 271 59.44 29.09 9.57
CA CYS A 271 58.72 28.08 8.78
C CYS A 271 58.61 26.74 9.52
N ARG A 272 59.68 26.31 10.20
CA ARG A 272 59.69 25.12 11.04
C ARG A 272 58.66 25.25 12.17
N ALA A 273 58.66 26.36 12.91
CA ALA A 273 57.70 26.60 13.99
C ALA A 273 56.24 26.58 13.48
N ARG A 274 55.96 27.26 12.35
CA ARG A 274 54.63 27.23 11.74
C ARG A 274 54.20 25.85 11.29
N ARG A 275 55.12 25.04 10.73
CA ARG A 275 54.83 23.66 10.33
C ARG A 275 54.45 22.80 11.54
N ILE A 276 55.21 22.90 12.63
CA ILE A 276 54.93 22.19 13.89
C ILE A 276 53.56 22.63 14.44
N PHE A 277 53.30 23.94 14.48
CA PHE A 277 52.01 24.47 14.93
C PHE A 277 50.84 24.00 14.05
N HIS A 278 51.00 23.96 12.73
CA HIS A 278 49.95 23.45 11.83
C HIS A 278 49.68 21.97 12.06
N GLN A 279 50.71 21.15 12.25
CA GLN A 279 50.57 19.74 12.60
C GLN A 279 49.85 19.57 13.95
N GLN A 280 50.25 20.31 14.98
CA GLN A 280 49.58 20.31 16.29
C GLN A 280 48.13 20.78 16.20
N LYS A 281 47.84 21.78 15.37
CA LYS A 281 46.49 22.29 15.15
C LYS A 281 45.60 21.25 14.44
N GLN A 282 46.16 20.52 13.47
CA GLN A 282 45.46 19.43 12.79
C GLN A 282 45.15 18.28 13.76
N SER A 283 46.15 17.80 14.52
CA SER A 283 45.94 16.72 15.49
C SER A 283 44.94 17.10 16.59
N LEU A 284 44.94 18.36 17.04
CA LEU A 284 43.97 18.86 18.01
C LEU A 284 42.55 18.94 17.43
N LYS A 285 42.39 19.31 16.15
CA LYS A 285 41.09 19.27 15.46
C LYS A 285 40.55 17.84 15.37
N GLU A 286 41.40 16.89 14.99
CA GLU A 286 41.06 15.47 14.92
C GLU A 286 40.68 14.91 16.29
N TYR A 287 41.46 15.22 17.32
CA TYR A 287 41.17 14.84 18.70
C TYR A 287 39.85 15.42 19.19
N LYS A 288 39.59 16.71 18.94
CA LYS A 288 38.30 17.34 19.27
C LYS A 288 37.14 16.66 18.55
N ALA A 289 37.28 16.37 17.26
CA ALA A 289 36.25 15.68 16.48
C ALA A 289 36.01 14.26 17.02
N ALA A 290 37.06 13.52 17.36
CA ALA A 290 36.96 12.20 17.98
C ALA A 290 36.29 12.25 19.35
N ALA A 291 36.62 13.23 20.19
CA ALA A 291 35.98 13.45 21.48
C ALA A 291 34.49 13.79 21.34
N CYS A 292 34.12 14.65 20.38
CA CYS A 292 32.71 14.94 20.07
C CYS A 292 31.97 13.68 19.63
N LYS A 293 32.53 12.89 18.70
CA LYS A 293 31.95 11.60 18.28
C LYS A 293 31.85 10.61 19.43
N PHE A 294 32.85 10.54 20.31
CA PHE A 294 32.82 9.70 21.50
C PHE A 294 31.72 10.12 22.48
N LEU A 295 31.55 11.43 22.71
CA LEU A 295 30.48 11.97 23.55
C LEU A 295 29.09 11.72 22.94
N GLU A 296 28.94 11.88 21.63
CA GLU A 296 27.72 11.50 20.91
C GLU A 296 27.44 10.01 21.03
N LYS A 297 28.46 9.16 20.84
CA LYS A 297 28.34 7.70 21.02
C LYS A 297 27.98 7.36 22.46
N ARG A 298 28.51 8.06 23.46
CA ARG A 298 28.15 7.89 24.88
C ARG A 298 26.75 8.40 25.20
N ARG A 299 26.27 9.47 24.55
CA ARG A 299 24.87 9.92 24.64
C ARG A 299 23.92 8.89 24.05
N ARG A 300 24.25 8.35 22.86
CA ARG A 300 23.47 7.29 22.20
C ARG A 300 23.52 5.96 22.95
N ARG A 301 24.66 5.65 23.56
CA ARG A 301 24.90 4.46 24.38
C ARG A 301 24.64 4.69 25.87
N ARG A 302 24.01 5.79 26.30
CA ARG A 302 23.57 5.86 27.71
C ARG A 302 22.75 4.60 27.93
N PRO A 303 23.23 3.64 28.75
CA PRO A 303 22.32 2.66 29.30
C PRO A 303 21.24 3.51 29.97
N LEU A 304 19.95 3.13 29.89
CA LEU A 304 19.06 3.53 30.97
C LEU A 304 19.85 3.21 32.23
N SER A 305 20.14 4.23 33.04
CA SER A 305 20.91 4.09 34.27
C SER A 305 20.49 2.76 34.91
N PRO A 306 21.39 1.83 35.26
CA PRO A 306 21.02 0.70 36.09
C PRO A 306 20.21 1.32 37.20
N TRP A 307 18.92 0.97 37.27
CA TRP A 307 17.98 1.63 38.15
C TRP A 307 18.61 1.44 39.54
N LYS A 308 19.25 2.49 40.05
CA LYS A 308 19.76 2.45 41.41
C LYS A 308 18.47 2.37 42.17
N GLU A 309 18.20 1.22 42.79
CA GLU A 309 17.16 1.15 43.80
C GLU A 309 17.37 2.37 44.68
N PRO A 310 16.42 3.33 44.67
CA PRO A 310 16.52 4.46 45.56
C PRO A 310 16.67 3.85 46.95
N LYS A 311 17.67 4.30 47.73
CA LYS A 311 17.73 3.98 49.15
C LYS A 311 16.32 4.12 49.68
N GLY A 312 15.73 3.03 50.19
CA GLY A 312 14.30 2.93 50.43
C GLY A 312 13.80 4.21 51.08
N LEU A 313 12.86 4.91 50.42
CA LEU A 313 12.31 6.15 50.97
C LEU A 313 11.86 5.88 52.41
N THR A 314 12.35 6.66 53.36
CA THR A 314 11.84 6.68 54.74
C THR A 314 10.33 6.96 54.69
N ASP A 315 9.53 6.32 55.53
CA ASP A 315 8.06 6.42 55.44
C ASP A 315 7.54 7.86 55.54
N GLU A 316 8.26 8.73 56.25
CA GLU A 316 8.01 10.19 56.31
C GLU A 316 8.16 10.87 54.94
N GLN A 317 9.18 10.50 54.16
CA GLN A 317 9.39 11.02 52.80
C GLN A 317 8.35 10.47 51.82
N ARG A 318 7.89 9.22 52.02
CA ARG A 318 6.79 8.65 51.23
C ARG A 318 5.51 9.44 51.48
N LEU A 319 5.15 9.67 52.74
CA LEU A 319 3.97 10.46 53.12
C LEU A 319 4.05 11.90 52.58
N ALA A 320 5.21 12.56 52.68
CA ALA A 320 5.38 13.92 52.16
C ALA A 320 5.29 13.98 50.63
N LEU A 321 5.81 12.98 49.92
CA LEU A 321 5.68 12.90 48.46
C LEU A 321 4.25 12.53 48.04
N GLN A 322 3.59 11.67 48.79
CA GLN A 322 2.20 11.28 48.56
C GLN A 322 1.26 12.47 48.76
N GLN A 323 1.46 13.26 49.82
CA GLN A 323 0.77 14.53 50.02
C GLN A 323 0.99 15.51 48.86
N LYS A 324 2.23 15.65 48.37
CA LYS A 324 2.51 16.50 47.21
C LYS A 324 1.80 16.03 45.94
N VAL A 325 1.71 14.71 45.74
CA VAL A 325 1.00 14.12 44.59
C VAL A 325 -0.50 14.34 44.75
N ASP A 326 -1.06 14.11 45.95
CA ASP A 326 -2.47 14.30 46.25
C ASP A 326 -2.89 15.76 46.10
N ASP A 327 -2.07 16.70 46.57
CA ASP A 327 -2.30 18.14 46.40
C ASP A 327 -2.23 18.54 44.92
N TYR A 328 -1.30 17.97 44.15
CA TYR A 328 -1.23 18.21 42.71
C TYR A 328 -2.44 17.64 41.97
N ILE A 329 -2.92 16.45 42.33
CA ILE A 329 -4.12 15.81 41.76
C ILE A 329 -5.38 16.62 42.12
N LYS A 330 -5.47 17.15 43.34
CA LYS A 330 -6.56 18.06 43.74
C LYS A 330 -6.56 19.35 42.92
N LEU A 331 -5.38 19.90 42.64
CA LEU A 331 -5.23 21.11 41.81
C LEU A 331 -5.47 20.84 40.32
N HIS A 332 -5.29 19.60 39.85
CA HIS A 332 -5.44 19.20 38.46
C HIS A 332 -6.31 17.94 38.35
N PRO A 333 -7.64 18.05 38.56
CA PRO A 333 -8.54 16.92 38.40
C PRO A 333 -8.44 16.41 36.96
N ALA A 334 -8.00 15.17 36.79
CA ALA A 334 -8.00 14.55 35.48
C ALA A 334 -9.45 14.44 34.99
N SER A 335 -9.66 14.67 33.70
CA SER A 335 -10.96 14.41 33.06
C SER A 335 -11.35 12.96 33.36
N GLN A 336 -12.57 12.73 33.86
CA GLN A 336 -13.05 11.40 34.23
C GLN A 336 -13.08 10.52 32.97
N MET A 337 -12.02 9.75 32.78
CA MET A 337 -11.93 8.74 31.74
C MET A 337 -12.48 7.44 32.33
N THR A 338 -13.49 6.87 31.68
CA THR A 338 -14.06 5.58 32.09
C THR A 338 -12.99 4.50 32.15
N GLU A 339 -13.15 3.53 33.05
CA GLU A 339 -12.18 2.45 33.28
C GLU A 339 -11.93 1.62 32.00
N GLU A 340 -12.95 1.48 31.17
CA GLU A 340 -12.87 0.81 29.87
C GLU A 340 -11.97 1.58 28.89
N MET A 341 -12.15 2.90 28.79
CA MET A 341 -11.33 3.78 27.95
C MET A 341 -9.86 3.81 28.39
N SER A 342 -9.59 3.72 29.70
CA SER A 342 -8.21 3.67 30.20
C SER A 342 -7.53 2.34 29.89
N LYS A 343 -8.25 1.22 30.01
CA LYS A 343 -7.76 -0.11 29.60
C LYS A 343 -7.51 -0.15 28.10
N GLU A 344 -8.39 0.43 27.30
CA GLU A 344 -8.23 0.48 25.85
C GLU A 344 -7.02 1.34 25.45
N LEU A 345 -6.86 2.52 26.04
CA LEU A 345 -5.71 3.40 25.78
C LEU A 345 -4.39 2.70 26.18
N HIS A 346 -4.38 2.00 27.31
CA HIS A 346 -3.23 1.20 27.74
C HIS A 346 -2.88 0.11 26.71
N MET A 347 -3.88 -0.63 26.24
CA MET A 347 -3.69 -1.67 25.23
C MET A 347 -3.18 -1.09 23.91
N GLN A 348 -3.74 0.05 23.46
CA GLN A 348 -3.27 0.76 22.27
C GLN A 348 -1.83 1.26 22.42
N ALA A 349 -1.45 1.76 23.60
CA ALA A 349 -0.09 2.21 23.89
C ALA A 349 0.90 1.03 23.87
N GLN A 350 0.53 -0.10 24.48
CA GLN A 350 1.33 -1.33 24.45
C GLN A 350 1.50 -1.87 23.02
N ALA A 351 0.42 -1.87 22.21
CA ALA A 351 0.48 -2.29 20.81
C ALA A 351 1.41 -1.40 19.98
N LYS A 352 1.32 -0.07 20.14
CA LYS A 352 2.24 0.88 19.48
C LYS A 352 3.69 0.68 19.91
N LEU A 353 3.94 0.41 21.18
CA LEU A 353 5.28 0.09 21.68
C LEU A 353 5.83 -1.20 21.06
N ALA A 354 5.01 -2.26 20.99
CA ALA A 354 5.40 -3.52 20.37
C ALA A 354 5.75 -3.33 18.89
N GLN A 355 4.95 -2.57 18.14
CA GLN A 355 5.24 -2.21 16.74
C GLN A 355 6.54 -1.44 16.60
N PHE A 356 6.77 -0.45 17.47
CA PHE A 356 8.01 0.32 17.47
C PHE A 356 9.23 -0.56 17.74
N LEU A 357 9.17 -1.44 18.74
CA LEU A 357 10.27 -2.35 19.07
C LEU A 357 10.58 -3.33 17.93
N LEU A 358 9.54 -3.85 17.25
CA LEU A 358 9.72 -4.70 16.07
C LEU A 358 10.43 -3.95 14.95
N ARG A 359 9.97 -2.74 14.62
CA ARG A 359 10.56 -1.89 13.57
C ARG A 359 12.00 -1.49 13.90
N ASN A 360 12.28 -1.12 15.13
CA ASN A 360 13.62 -0.74 15.58
C ASN A 360 14.63 -1.88 15.39
N ARG A 361 14.24 -3.16 15.64
CA ARG A 361 15.11 -4.31 15.36
C ARG A 361 15.45 -4.46 13.88
N LEU A 362 14.48 -4.22 12.99
CA LEU A 362 14.70 -4.25 11.54
C LEU A 362 15.61 -3.10 11.08
N ASP A 363 15.37 -1.90 11.58
CA ASP A 363 16.16 -0.71 11.28
C ASP A 363 17.61 -0.86 11.77
N GLN A 364 17.83 -1.45 12.95
CA GLN A 364 19.16 -1.77 13.48
C GLN A 364 19.90 -2.77 12.59
N ARG A 365 19.24 -3.85 12.15
CA ARG A 365 19.84 -4.82 11.21
C ARG A 365 20.19 -4.16 9.87
N ALA A 366 19.32 -3.29 9.35
CA ALA A 366 19.57 -2.55 8.13
C ALA A 366 20.77 -1.59 8.29
N ALA A 367 20.88 -0.91 9.43
CA ALA A 367 22.01 -0.03 9.74
C ALA A 367 23.33 -0.82 9.84
N GLN A 368 23.34 -1.96 10.55
CA GLN A 368 24.49 -2.85 10.64
C GLN A 368 24.94 -3.36 9.26
N ARG A 369 23.98 -3.74 8.40
CA ARG A 369 24.28 -4.13 7.01
C ARG A 369 24.92 -2.98 6.21
N ARG A 370 24.39 -1.76 6.33
CA ARG A 370 24.99 -0.58 5.67
C ARG A 370 26.39 -0.29 6.19
N GLU A 371 26.61 -0.35 7.49
CA GLU A 371 27.94 -0.16 8.09
C GLU A 371 28.93 -1.22 7.61
N ALA A 372 28.52 -2.49 7.53
CA ALA A 372 29.34 -3.58 7.00
C ALA A 372 29.68 -3.38 5.51
N LEU A 373 28.70 -2.96 4.70
CA LEU A 373 28.93 -2.64 3.28
C LEU A 373 29.87 -1.46 3.10
N LEU A 374 29.73 -0.40 3.91
CA LEU A 374 30.64 0.74 3.87
C LEU A 374 32.07 0.33 4.28
N ALA A 375 32.21 -0.53 5.28
CA ALA A 375 33.52 -1.06 5.66
C ALA A 375 34.14 -1.87 4.51
N GLN A 376 33.36 -2.72 3.85
CA GLN A 376 33.81 -3.49 2.69
C GLN A 376 34.22 -2.58 1.52
N ILE A 377 33.40 -1.57 1.20
CA ILE A 377 33.74 -0.61 0.14
C ILE A 377 35.03 0.13 0.48
N ASN A 378 35.22 0.56 1.73
CA ASN A 378 36.46 1.24 2.13
C ASN A 378 37.68 0.31 2.00
N THR A 379 37.57 -0.96 2.40
CA THR A 379 38.67 -1.91 2.23
C THR A 379 38.97 -2.17 0.75
N ASP A 380 37.94 -2.26 -0.09
CA ASP A 380 38.09 -2.46 -1.53
C ASP A 380 38.72 -1.20 -2.18
N VAL A 381 38.34 0.00 -1.76
CA VAL A 381 38.94 1.26 -2.21
C VAL A 381 40.40 1.34 -1.78
N GLU A 382 40.74 1.02 -0.53
CA GLU A 382 42.14 0.99 -0.07
C GLU A 382 42.97 -0.01 -0.86
N LEU A 383 42.40 -1.17 -1.19
CA LEU A 383 43.04 -2.19 -2.01
C LEU A 383 43.28 -1.69 -3.44
N LEU A 384 42.30 -1.01 -4.05
CA LEU A 384 42.42 -0.40 -5.39
C LEU A 384 43.41 0.77 -5.43
N MET A 385 43.45 1.60 -4.39
CA MET A 385 44.39 2.72 -4.30
C MET A 385 45.84 2.24 -4.16
N ASN A 386 46.05 1.05 -3.60
CA ASN A 386 47.36 0.43 -3.44
C ASN A 386 47.65 -0.63 -4.52
N ALA A 387 46.97 -0.56 -5.68
CA ALA A 387 47.18 -1.52 -6.76
C ALA A 387 48.61 -1.40 -7.33
N PRO A 388 49.39 -2.51 -7.40
CA PRO A 388 50.71 -2.50 -7.98
C PRO A 388 50.64 -2.20 -9.49
N GLY A 389 51.69 -1.59 -10.04
CA GLY A 389 51.79 -1.36 -11.48
C GLY A 389 51.83 -2.68 -12.25
N LEU A 390 51.32 -2.70 -13.48
CA LEU A 390 51.22 -3.91 -14.33
C LEU A 390 52.55 -4.65 -14.57
N ALA A 391 53.70 -3.99 -14.36
CA ALA A 391 55.03 -4.58 -14.49
C ALA A 391 55.52 -5.28 -13.21
N GLU A 392 54.90 -5.02 -12.06
CA GLU A 392 55.32 -5.48 -10.72
C GLU A 392 54.37 -6.54 -10.14
N THR A 393 53.33 -6.94 -10.89
CA THR A 393 52.27 -7.84 -10.41
C THR A 393 52.78 -9.27 -10.21
N THR A 394 52.57 -9.81 -9.01
CA THR A 394 52.84 -11.22 -8.67
C THR A 394 51.54 -12.05 -8.71
N GLU A 395 51.61 -13.38 -8.89
CA GLU A 395 50.42 -14.27 -8.87
C GLU A 395 49.58 -14.17 -7.58
N LYS A 396 50.22 -13.77 -6.46
CA LYS A 396 49.53 -13.56 -5.18
C LYS A 396 48.64 -12.33 -5.19
N ASP A 397 48.98 -11.31 -5.99
CA ASP A 397 48.21 -10.08 -6.11
C ASP A 397 46.93 -10.33 -6.91
N PHE A 398 46.98 -11.21 -7.92
CA PHE A 398 45.79 -11.63 -8.66
C PHE A 398 44.67 -12.16 -7.74
N GLY A 399 45.01 -12.95 -6.72
CA GLY A 399 44.02 -13.45 -5.76
C GLY A 399 43.34 -12.36 -4.93
N ALA A 400 44.01 -11.23 -4.71
CA ALA A 400 43.49 -10.12 -3.91
C ALA A 400 42.52 -9.22 -4.71
N PHE A 401 42.75 -9.03 -6.01
CA PHE A 401 41.90 -8.19 -6.89
C PHE A 401 40.77 -8.96 -7.58
N MET A 402 40.74 -10.28 -7.50
CA MET A 402 39.67 -11.10 -8.07
C MET A 402 38.45 -11.14 -7.15
N SER A 403 37.27 -10.86 -7.71
CA SER A 403 36.01 -11.02 -6.96
C SER A 403 35.79 -12.49 -6.59
N ARG A 404 35.45 -12.76 -5.32
CA ARG A 404 35.16 -14.14 -4.84
C ARG A 404 33.96 -14.79 -5.54
N SER A 405 33.05 -13.99 -6.08
CA SER A 405 31.88 -14.45 -6.82
C SER A 405 32.20 -14.69 -8.30
N ILE A 406 32.11 -15.94 -8.73
CA ILE A 406 32.37 -16.36 -10.12
C ILE A 406 31.52 -15.58 -11.14
N PRO A 407 30.20 -15.35 -10.94
CA PRO A 407 29.39 -14.62 -11.93
C PRO A 407 29.82 -13.16 -12.13
N VAL A 408 30.32 -12.51 -11.07
CA VAL A 408 30.81 -11.13 -11.16
C VAL A 408 32.16 -11.10 -11.86
N ALA A 409 33.05 -12.05 -11.54
CA ALA A 409 34.33 -12.19 -12.21
C ALA A 409 34.18 -12.47 -13.71
N THR A 410 33.25 -13.35 -14.10
CA THR A 410 32.99 -13.66 -15.51
C THR A 410 32.39 -12.46 -16.24
N LYS A 411 31.43 -11.74 -15.63
CA LYS A 411 30.87 -10.51 -16.20
C LYS A 411 31.93 -9.42 -16.36
N ALA A 412 32.78 -9.22 -15.35
CA ALA A 412 33.89 -8.27 -15.43
C ALA A 412 34.88 -8.63 -16.54
N ARG A 413 35.22 -9.92 -16.69
CA ARG A 413 36.07 -10.41 -17.80
C ARG A 413 35.43 -10.17 -19.16
N GLN A 414 34.13 -10.42 -19.30
CA GLN A 414 33.39 -10.15 -20.53
C GLN A 414 33.41 -8.65 -20.86
N ALA A 415 33.12 -7.78 -19.89
CA ALA A 415 33.14 -6.33 -20.05
C ALA A 415 34.54 -5.79 -20.42
N HIS A 416 35.60 -6.35 -19.82
CA HIS A 416 36.97 -6.00 -20.21
C HIS A 416 37.28 -6.45 -21.64
N ASN A 417 36.87 -7.64 -22.03
CA ASN A 417 37.05 -8.15 -23.39
C ASN A 417 36.27 -7.32 -24.43
N THR A 418 35.06 -6.86 -24.11
CA THR A 418 34.31 -5.96 -24.99
C THR A 418 34.99 -4.60 -25.10
N MET A 419 35.48 -4.04 -23.99
CA MET A 419 36.27 -2.79 -23.98
C MET A 419 37.56 -2.91 -24.83
N LEU A 420 38.29 -4.03 -24.73
CA LEU A 420 39.47 -4.29 -25.56
C LEU A 420 39.12 -4.44 -27.04
N LYS A 421 37.98 -5.07 -27.35
CA LYS A 421 37.48 -5.14 -28.73
C LYS A 421 37.14 -3.74 -29.25
N TYR A 422 36.43 -2.93 -28.46
CA TYR A 422 36.04 -1.56 -28.81
C TYR A 422 37.27 -0.66 -29.06
N THR A 423 38.26 -0.67 -28.17
CA THR A 423 39.50 0.12 -28.34
C THR A 423 40.23 -0.23 -29.64
N ARG A 424 40.22 -1.50 -30.05
CA ARG A 424 40.80 -1.99 -31.31
C ARG A 424 39.96 -1.70 -32.56
N TRP A 425 38.74 -1.20 -32.42
CA TRP A 425 37.91 -0.90 -33.59
C TRP A 425 38.43 0.33 -34.35
N PRO A 426 38.30 0.32 -35.69
CA PRO A 426 38.50 1.50 -36.52
C PRO A 426 37.61 2.66 -36.05
N TRP A 427 38.09 3.90 -36.19
CA TRP A 427 37.42 5.10 -35.70
C TRP A 427 35.96 5.24 -36.18
N TRP A 428 35.65 4.82 -37.41
CA TRP A 428 34.31 4.89 -37.99
C TRP A 428 33.28 3.95 -37.32
N LYS A 429 33.71 2.90 -36.61
CA LYS A 429 32.82 2.05 -35.79
C LYS A 429 32.57 2.61 -34.39
N LYS A 430 33.34 3.61 -33.96
CA LYS A 430 33.21 4.28 -32.66
C LYS A 430 32.24 5.47 -32.69
N LEU A 431 31.80 5.88 -33.89
CA LEU A 431 30.95 7.05 -34.13
C LEU A 431 29.46 6.86 -33.81
N GLY A 432 29.05 5.69 -33.31
CA GLY A 432 27.65 5.41 -32.93
C GLY A 432 27.34 5.61 -31.44
N ASP A 433 28.32 5.42 -30.55
CA ASP A 433 28.10 5.37 -29.10
C ASP A 433 28.26 6.74 -28.39
N GLU A 434 28.79 7.77 -29.06
CA GLU A 434 28.84 9.13 -28.48
C GLU A 434 27.45 9.78 -28.28
N PHE A 435 26.39 9.16 -28.82
CA PHE A 435 25.00 9.60 -28.67
C PHE A 435 24.17 8.74 -27.72
N MET A 436 24.77 7.72 -27.09
CA MET A 436 24.10 6.87 -26.11
C MET A 436 24.76 7.07 -24.74
N GLU A 437 24.41 8.18 -24.08
CA GLU A 437 24.73 8.38 -22.65
C GLU A 437 24.16 7.21 -21.82
N ASP A 438 24.92 6.81 -20.79
CA ASP A 438 24.70 5.70 -19.84
C ASP A 438 23.42 5.79 -18.97
N ASP A 439 22.37 6.48 -19.41
CA ASP A 439 21.06 6.58 -18.76
C ASP A 439 19.99 5.77 -19.53
N VAL A 440 20.34 4.61 -20.09
CA VAL A 440 19.33 3.64 -20.54
C VAL A 440 18.70 2.99 -19.31
N ILE A 441 17.67 3.66 -18.80
CA ILE A 441 16.66 3.08 -17.92
C ILE A 441 16.22 1.75 -18.55
N PRO A 442 16.22 0.63 -17.82
CA PRO A 442 15.80 -0.66 -18.38
C PRO A 442 14.42 -0.55 -19.05
N ASP A 443 14.32 -0.99 -20.30
CA ASP A 443 13.10 -0.94 -21.13
C ASP A 443 11.84 -1.53 -20.46
N ASP A 444 12.03 -2.39 -19.44
CA ASP A 444 10.95 -2.95 -18.63
C ASP A 444 10.16 -1.89 -17.84
N ALA A 445 10.78 -0.73 -17.51
CA ALA A 445 10.12 0.36 -16.81
C ALA A 445 9.26 1.24 -17.75
N ILE A 446 9.59 1.30 -19.03
CA ILE A 446 8.88 2.13 -20.02
C ILE A 446 7.59 1.43 -20.49
N ASN A 447 7.62 0.10 -20.63
CA ASN A 447 6.45 -0.67 -21.03
C ASN A 447 5.36 -0.72 -19.96
N THR A 448 5.73 -0.72 -18.67
CA THR A 448 4.75 -0.69 -17.57
C THR A 448 4.06 0.66 -17.41
N GLU A 449 4.67 1.77 -17.84
CA GLU A 449 4.02 3.08 -17.81
C GLU A 449 3.12 3.33 -19.04
N LEU A 450 3.46 2.79 -20.21
CA LEU A 450 2.68 2.95 -21.45
C LEU A 450 1.38 2.12 -21.48
N GLU A 451 1.34 0.92 -20.87
CA GLU A 451 0.11 0.10 -20.80
C GLU A 451 -0.99 0.73 -19.93
N THR A 452 -0.65 1.72 -19.10
CA THR A 452 -1.63 2.42 -18.23
C THR A 452 -2.25 3.66 -18.88
N LEU A 453 -1.79 4.03 -20.09
CA LEU A 453 -2.40 5.10 -20.88
C LEU A 453 -3.57 4.53 -21.68
N PHE A 454 -4.76 4.61 -21.07
CA PHE A 454 -6.03 4.45 -21.76
C PHE A 454 -6.12 5.50 -22.87
N ILE A 455 -5.77 5.11 -24.10
CA ILE A 455 -5.99 5.90 -25.31
C ILE A 455 -7.49 5.88 -25.56
N GLY A 456 -8.15 6.97 -25.18
CA GLY A 456 -9.57 7.20 -25.47
C GLY A 456 -9.84 7.02 -26.95
N GLY A 457 -10.89 6.26 -27.25
CA GLY A 457 -11.25 5.79 -28.58
C GLY A 457 -11.28 6.89 -29.65
N ARG A 458 -10.84 6.50 -30.84
CA ARG A 458 -11.17 7.22 -32.08
C ARG A 458 -12.60 6.84 -32.48
N LYS A 459 -13.37 7.86 -32.86
CA LYS A 459 -14.61 7.73 -33.63
C LYS A 459 -14.37 7.04 -34.96
#